data_AF-A0A8J4FU79-F1
#
_entry.id   AF-A0A8J4FU79-F1
#
_cell.length_a   1.000
_cell.length_b   1.000
_cell.length_c   1.000
_cell.angle_alpha   90.00
_cell.angle_beta   90.00
_cell.angle_gamma   90.00
#
_symmetry.space_group_name_H-M   'P 1'
#
loop_
_entity.id
_entity.type
_entity.pdbx_description
1 polymer ?
#
loop_
_entity_poly.entity_id
_entity_poly.type
_entity_poly.pdbx_seq_one_letter_code
_entity_poly.pdbx_strand_id
1 'polypeptide(L)'
;MASKRPLTLEYTAEGAAKFLRGNESLIDALPYVDHVPPELRPLVDSLIEEEKRKSIKLPSDYLRELPPVRAPHFDEHPVLKTEYERVRSKEAMKPLDTTRYRLDPPPQNRRGDVNAWRESLNNAHSQLEHQHLRILNQELLLKHGDKAWRAQVQLNEASVKSLEQQLAAIKKETDQLNRERKLQQHAAGAELSKMDRQYLAQVRKNWAIERACMRLEEEVEAAESELQRRVQAVVVQVGSG
;
A
#
# COMPACT_ATOMS: atom_id res chain seq x y z
N MET A 1 -23.54 3.82 -46.89
CA MET A 1 -22.89 2.59 -46.37
C MET A 1 -22.05 3.00 -45.17
N ALA A 2 -22.50 2.67 -43.96
CA ALA A 2 -21.89 3.16 -42.73
C ALA A 2 -20.52 2.50 -42.50
N SER A 3 -19.51 3.34 -42.32
CA SER A 3 -18.14 2.98 -41.95
C SER A 3 -18.14 2.10 -40.70
N LYS A 4 -17.75 0.83 -40.84
CA LYS A 4 -17.54 -0.07 -39.71
C LYS A 4 -16.41 0.51 -38.86
N ARG A 5 -16.77 1.06 -37.70
CA ARG A 5 -15.79 1.42 -36.66
C ARG A 5 -14.98 0.16 -36.33
N PRO A 6 -13.64 0.24 -36.21
CA PRO A 6 -12.85 -0.90 -35.76
C PRO A 6 -13.36 -1.31 -34.38
N LEU A 7 -13.48 -2.62 -34.17
CA LEU A 7 -13.90 -3.26 -32.92
C LEU A 7 -13.06 -2.69 -31.78
N THR A 8 -13.60 -1.69 -31.08
CA THR A 8 -13.10 -1.32 -29.77
C THR A 8 -13.30 -2.55 -28.92
N LEU A 9 -12.20 -3.16 -28.48
CA LEU A 9 -12.23 -4.09 -27.36
C LEU A 9 -12.90 -3.32 -26.22
N GLU A 10 -14.19 -3.56 -26.01
CA GLU A 10 -14.86 -3.20 -24.76
C GLU A 10 -14.28 -4.12 -23.68
N TYR A 11 -13.00 -3.92 -23.37
CA TYR A 11 -12.46 -4.31 -22.09
C TYR A 11 -13.03 -3.31 -21.11
N THR A 12 -14.25 -3.58 -20.64
CA THR A 12 -14.66 -3.04 -19.35
C THR A 12 -13.63 -3.57 -18.38
N ALA A 13 -12.69 -2.73 -17.98
CA ALA A 13 -11.77 -3.04 -16.90
C ALA A 13 -12.64 -3.49 -15.72
N GLU A 14 -12.74 -4.79 -15.49
CA GLU A 14 -13.54 -5.37 -14.41
C GLU A 14 -12.83 -5.02 -13.10
N GLY A 15 -13.09 -3.79 -12.65
CA GLY A 15 -12.35 -3.18 -11.58
C GLY A 15 -12.51 -1.67 -11.63
N ALA A 16 -13.74 -1.15 -11.51
CA ALA A 16 -13.87 0.21 -11.01
C ALA A 16 -13.02 0.30 -9.74
N ALA A 17 -12.01 1.17 -9.75
CA ALA A 17 -11.14 1.34 -8.59
C ALA A 17 -12.02 1.76 -7.41
N LYS A 18 -12.34 0.81 -6.53
CA LYS A 18 -13.07 1.13 -5.31
C LYS A 18 -12.12 1.91 -4.41
N PHE A 19 -12.64 2.96 -3.77
CA PHE A 19 -11.92 3.86 -2.86
C PHE A 19 -11.01 4.87 -3.58
N LEU A 20 -9.72 4.93 -3.23
CA LEU A 20 -8.77 6.05 -3.42
C LEU A 20 -8.40 6.41 -4.89
N ARG A 21 -9.01 5.77 -5.89
CA ARG A 21 -8.73 6.02 -7.33
C ARG A 21 -9.96 5.91 -8.22
N GLY A 22 -11.15 6.12 -7.68
CA GLY A 22 -12.42 5.90 -8.41
C GLY A 22 -12.60 6.74 -9.68
N ASN A 23 -11.83 7.83 -9.83
CA ASN A 23 -11.88 8.73 -10.99
C ASN A 23 -10.68 8.58 -11.94
N GLU A 24 -9.73 7.68 -11.65
CA GLU A 24 -8.56 7.46 -12.49
C GLU A 24 -8.78 6.25 -13.40
N SER A 25 -8.27 6.33 -14.63
CA SER A 25 -8.18 5.17 -15.52
C SER A 25 -7.33 4.10 -14.83
N LEU A 26 -7.92 2.95 -14.52
CA LEU A 26 -7.20 1.83 -13.93
C LEU A 26 -6.03 1.46 -14.84
N ILE A 27 -4.81 1.63 -14.33
CA ILE A 27 -3.59 1.18 -15.02
C ILE A 27 -3.59 -0.35 -14.94
N ASP A 28 -3.72 -1.00 -16.09
CA ASP A 28 -3.69 -2.46 -16.18
C ASP A 28 -2.24 -2.96 -16.13
N ALA A 29 -1.98 -3.83 -15.17
CA ALA A 29 -0.72 -4.55 -15.01
C ALA A 29 -1.07 -5.93 -14.46
N LEU A 30 -0.41 -6.99 -14.96
CA LEU A 30 -0.76 -8.37 -14.63
C LEU A 30 0.34 -9.07 -13.79
N PRO A 31 0.49 -8.78 -12.48
CA PRO A 31 1.55 -9.35 -11.63
C PRO A 31 1.71 -10.87 -11.65
N TYR A 32 0.64 -11.64 -11.87
CA TYR A 32 0.70 -13.11 -11.92
C TYR A 32 1.16 -13.65 -13.29
N VAL A 33 1.21 -12.80 -14.31
CA VAL A 33 1.65 -13.14 -15.68
C VAL A 33 3.00 -12.48 -15.98
N ASP A 34 3.13 -11.19 -15.66
CA ASP A 34 4.30 -10.37 -15.92
C ASP A 34 5.38 -10.61 -14.86
N HIS A 35 6.28 -11.54 -15.13
CA HIS A 35 7.46 -11.74 -14.31
C HIS A 35 8.47 -10.61 -14.58
N VAL A 36 8.61 -9.67 -13.64
CA VAL A 36 9.63 -8.62 -13.68
C VAL A 36 10.90 -9.10 -12.98
N PRO A 37 12.04 -9.27 -13.69
CA PRO A 37 13.32 -9.59 -13.07
C PRO A 37 13.70 -8.55 -12.01
N PRO A 38 14.26 -8.96 -10.86
CA PRO A 38 14.63 -8.03 -9.79
C PRO A 38 15.66 -6.98 -10.24
N GLU A 39 16.47 -7.31 -11.25
CA GLU A 39 17.49 -6.43 -11.85
C GLU A 39 16.89 -5.19 -12.55
N LEU A 40 15.63 -5.25 -13.00
CA LEU A 40 14.97 -4.12 -13.64
C LEU A 40 14.45 -3.09 -12.65
N ARG A 41 14.26 -3.45 -11.38
CA ARG A 41 13.78 -2.53 -10.34
C ARG A 41 14.63 -1.26 -10.20
N PRO A 42 15.97 -1.34 -10.00
CA PRO A 42 16.79 -0.13 -9.89
C PRO A 42 16.76 0.75 -11.15
N LEU A 43 16.65 0.14 -12.33
CA LEU A 43 16.51 0.89 -13.59
C LEU A 43 15.18 1.64 -13.63
N VAL A 44 14.07 0.97 -13.29
CA VAL A 44 12.75 1.58 -13.22
C VAL A 44 12.70 2.69 -12.16
N ASP A 45 13.28 2.46 -10.98
CA ASP A 45 13.36 3.46 -9.91
C ASP A 45 14.17 4.70 -10.37
N SER A 46 15.29 4.50 -11.07
CA SER A 46 16.07 5.60 -11.66
C SER A 46 15.26 6.40 -12.67
N LEU A 47 14.51 5.74 -13.56
CA LEU A 47 13.65 6.41 -14.55
C LEU A 47 12.53 7.19 -13.87
N ILE A 48 11.91 6.64 -12.81
CA ILE A 48 10.91 7.33 -11.99
C ILE A 48 11.53 8.56 -11.32
N GLU A 49 12.75 8.46 -10.79
CA GLU A 49 13.44 9.60 -10.20
C GLU A 49 13.75 10.70 -11.21
N GLU A 50 14.20 10.34 -12.42
CA GLU A 50 14.44 11.31 -13.48
C GLU A 50 13.17 12.03 -13.91
N GLU A 51 12.06 11.29 -14.07
CA GLU A 51 10.72 11.85 -14.31
C GLU A 51 10.33 12.81 -13.19
N LYS A 52 10.48 12.39 -11.93
CA LYS A 52 10.21 13.25 -10.75
C LYS A 52 11.02 14.54 -10.80
N ARG A 53 12.32 14.48 -11.13
CA ARG A 53 13.20 15.66 -11.24
C ARG A 53 12.79 16.59 -12.41
N LYS A 54 12.36 16.02 -13.54
CA LYS A 54 11.94 16.78 -14.73
C LYS A 54 10.53 17.36 -14.59
N SER A 55 9.67 16.72 -13.79
CA SER A 55 8.29 17.14 -13.62
C SER A 55 8.17 18.46 -12.85
N ILE A 56 7.52 19.45 -13.47
CA ILE A 56 7.19 20.75 -12.86
C ILE A 56 5.86 20.68 -12.09
N LYS A 57 5.08 19.61 -12.32
CA LYS A 57 3.81 19.38 -11.64
C LYS A 57 4.08 19.04 -10.18
N LEU A 58 3.52 19.81 -9.25
CA LEU A 58 3.47 19.38 -7.87
C LEU A 58 2.69 18.05 -7.83
N PRO A 59 3.14 17.05 -7.05
CA PRO A 59 2.35 15.84 -6.81
C PRO A 59 0.92 16.24 -6.43
N SER A 60 -0.08 15.58 -7.03
CA SER A 60 -1.45 15.74 -6.56
C SER A 60 -1.49 15.45 -5.06
N ASP A 61 -2.29 16.23 -4.33
CA ASP A 61 -2.43 16.05 -2.88
C ASP A 61 -3.08 14.68 -2.61
N TYR A 62 -2.25 13.67 -2.39
CA TYR A 62 -2.65 12.30 -2.09
C TYR A 62 -3.40 12.19 -0.77
N LEU A 63 -3.38 13.24 0.07
CA LEU A 63 -4.13 13.33 1.32
C LEU A 63 -5.52 13.94 1.12
N ARG A 64 -5.83 14.54 -0.04
CA ARG A 64 -7.12 15.17 -0.31
C ARG A 64 -8.31 14.21 -0.16
N GLU A 65 -8.09 12.94 -0.47
CA GLU A 65 -9.12 11.91 -0.40
C GLU A 65 -9.17 11.21 0.98
N LEU A 66 -8.17 11.44 1.83
CA LEU A 66 -8.20 10.95 3.19
C LEU A 66 -9.04 11.89 4.06
N PRO A 67 -9.85 11.36 4.98
CA PRO A 67 -10.51 12.21 5.96
C PRO A 67 -9.43 12.99 6.73
N PRO A 68 -9.64 14.29 7.00
CA PRO A 68 -8.68 15.10 7.72
C PRO A 68 -8.40 14.44 9.08
N VAL A 69 -7.13 14.40 9.47
CA VAL A 69 -6.74 13.87 10.78
C VAL A 69 -7.47 14.70 11.83
N ARG A 70 -8.33 14.04 12.61
CA ARG A 70 -9.05 14.72 13.69
C ARG A 70 -8.01 15.24 14.67
N ALA A 71 -7.99 16.55 14.86
CA ALA A 71 -7.19 17.15 15.91
C ALA A 71 -7.62 16.53 17.26
N PRO A 72 -6.66 16.22 18.15
CA PRO A 72 -7.01 15.73 19.48
C PRO A 72 -7.88 16.78 20.18
N HIS A 73 -9.07 16.36 20.56
CA HIS A 73 -10.07 17.21 21.19
C HIS A 73 -10.26 16.71 22.62
N PHE A 74 -9.83 17.52 23.58
CA PHE A 74 -9.87 17.20 25.00
C PHE A 74 -10.67 18.24 25.80
N ASP A 75 -11.62 18.92 25.17
CA ASP A 75 -12.35 20.02 25.83
C ASP A 75 -13.20 19.53 27.01
N GLU A 76 -13.66 18.27 26.99
CA GLU A 76 -14.35 17.61 28.11
C GLU A 76 -13.38 17.03 29.16
N HIS A 77 -12.07 17.02 28.89
CA HIS A 77 -11.06 16.36 29.71
C HIS A 77 -9.88 17.30 29.99
N PRO A 78 -10.03 18.21 30.97
CA PRO A 78 -9.03 19.25 31.26
C PRO A 78 -7.66 18.67 31.59
N VAL A 79 -7.60 17.54 32.30
CA VAL A 79 -6.33 16.86 32.63
C VAL A 79 -5.61 16.35 31.38
N LEU A 80 -6.36 15.78 30.42
CA LEU A 80 -5.78 15.33 29.16
C LEU A 80 -5.31 16.50 28.30
N LYS A 81 -6.04 17.61 28.31
CA LYS A 81 -5.66 18.84 27.62
C LYS A 81 -4.34 19.40 28.14
N THR A 82 -4.18 19.52 29.46
CA THR A 82 -2.94 20.00 30.08
C THR A 82 -1.75 19.07 29.81
N GLU A 83 -1.96 17.75 29.90
CA GLU A 83 -0.89 16.78 29.59
C GLU A 83 -0.52 16.79 28.11
N TYR A 84 -1.50 16.94 27.23
CA TYR A 84 -1.28 17.09 25.80
C TYR A 84 -0.45 18.34 25.49
N GLU A 85 -0.76 19.48 26.11
CA GLU A 85 0.01 20.72 25.96
C GLU A 85 1.44 20.58 26.50
N ARG A 86 1.62 19.92 27.65
CA ARG A 86 2.95 19.60 28.22
C ARG A 86 3.79 18.76 27.27
N VAL A 87 3.23 17.66 26.76
CA VAL A 87 3.90 16.75 25.82
C VAL A 87 4.20 17.44 24.50
N ARG A 88 3.25 18.24 23.98
CA ARG A 88 3.42 19.06 22.78
C ARG A 88 4.56 20.07 22.94
N SER A 89 4.71 20.62 24.14
CA SER A 89 5.79 21.55 24.51
C SER A 89 7.10 20.83 24.86
N LYS A 90 7.13 19.49 24.79
CA LYS A 90 8.27 18.62 25.16
C LYS A 90 8.77 18.83 26.59
N GLU A 91 7.91 19.31 27.47
CA GLU A 91 8.24 19.47 28.88
C GLU A 91 8.26 18.11 29.57
N ALA A 92 9.33 17.79 30.29
CA ALA A 92 9.44 16.55 31.04
C ALA A 92 8.40 16.52 32.18
N MET A 93 7.90 15.32 32.49
CA MET A 93 6.98 15.14 33.62
C MET A 93 7.72 15.44 34.92
N LYS A 94 7.07 16.14 35.86
CA LYS A 94 7.64 16.37 37.19
C LYS A 94 7.87 15.01 37.88
N PRO A 95 9.02 14.79 38.51
CA PRO A 95 9.27 13.55 39.22
C PRO A 95 8.23 13.37 40.33
N LEU A 96 7.79 12.14 40.52
CA LEU A 96 6.89 11.80 41.62
C LEU A 96 7.57 12.11 42.95
N ASP A 97 6.86 12.78 43.85
CA ASP A 97 7.35 12.98 45.20
C ASP A 97 7.38 11.64 45.95
N THR A 98 8.59 11.14 46.20
CA THR A 98 8.82 9.89 46.92
C THR A 98 8.91 10.08 48.43
N THR A 99 9.04 11.32 48.91
CA THR A 99 9.18 11.62 50.35
C THR A 99 7.92 11.27 51.13
N ARG A 100 6.75 11.41 50.50
CA ARG A 100 5.45 10.99 51.05
C ARG A 100 5.43 9.50 51.45
N TYR A 101 6.17 8.64 50.76
CA TYR A 101 6.17 7.19 51.02
C TYR A 101 7.24 6.74 52.00
N ARG A 102 8.03 7.67 52.54
CA ARG A 102 9.15 7.41 53.43
C ARG A 102 8.85 7.99 54.80
N LEU A 103 9.25 7.29 55.87
CA LEU A 103 9.23 7.81 57.24
C LEU A 103 10.58 8.46 57.57
N ASP A 104 10.99 9.44 56.77
CA ASP A 104 12.22 10.16 57.07
C ASP A 104 11.95 11.19 58.18
N PRO A 105 12.88 11.36 59.14
CA PRO A 105 12.79 12.45 60.11
C PRO A 105 12.96 13.81 59.40
N PRO A 106 12.56 14.93 60.02
CA PRO A 106 12.77 16.23 59.44
C PRO A 106 14.27 16.46 59.18
N PRO A 107 14.61 17.19 58.10
CA PRO A 107 15.99 17.37 57.68
C PRO A 107 16.79 18.04 58.80
N GLN A 108 18.09 17.71 58.90
CA GLN A 108 18.94 18.05 60.05
C GLN A 108 18.86 19.55 60.43
N ASN A 109 18.73 20.42 59.43
CA ASN A 109 18.61 21.88 59.57
C ASN A 109 17.25 22.38 60.09
N ARG A 110 16.19 21.55 60.06
CA ARG A 110 14.83 21.88 60.53
C ARG A 110 14.42 21.11 61.78
N ARG A 111 15.32 20.36 62.41
CA ARG A 111 15.00 19.60 63.64
C ARG A 111 14.71 20.47 64.87
N GLY A 112 15.10 21.74 64.85
CA GLY A 112 14.71 22.71 65.89
C GLY A 112 13.29 23.27 65.71
N ASP A 113 12.66 23.04 64.56
CA ASP A 113 11.32 23.54 64.25
C ASP A 113 10.27 22.49 64.60
N VAL A 114 9.36 22.86 65.52
CA VAL A 114 8.24 22.01 65.96
C VAL A 114 7.29 21.69 64.81
N ASN A 115 7.13 22.60 63.84
CA ASN A 115 6.23 22.37 62.71
C ASN A 115 6.75 21.29 61.77
N ALA A 116 8.06 21.26 61.51
CA ALA A 116 8.69 20.21 60.70
C ALA A 116 8.53 18.80 61.32
N TRP A 117 8.55 18.72 62.66
CA TRP A 117 8.24 17.48 63.38
C TRP A 117 6.77 17.10 63.29
N ARG A 118 5.85 18.07 63.36
CA ARG A 118 4.41 17.83 63.17
C ARG A 118 4.10 17.31 61.77
N GLU A 119 4.72 17.87 60.74
CA GLU A 119 4.60 17.38 59.36
C GLU A 119 5.08 15.93 59.21
N SER A 120 6.24 15.62 59.78
CA SER A 120 6.81 14.26 59.77
C SER A 120 5.91 13.27 60.53
N LEU A 121 5.34 13.69 61.66
CA LEU A 121 4.38 12.90 62.44
C LEU A 121 3.07 12.65 61.66
N ASN A 122 2.53 13.67 61.01
CA ASN A 122 1.33 13.55 60.17
C ASN A 122 1.56 12.60 59.00
N ASN A 123 2.75 12.63 58.40
CA ASN A 123 3.15 11.66 57.37
C ASN A 123 3.21 10.23 57.96
N ALA A 124 3.81 10.05 59.13
CA ALA A 124 3.86 8.75 59.80
C ALA A 124 2.45 8.20 60.12
N HIS A 125 1.53 9.03 60.61
CA HIS A 125 0.12 8.65 60.80
C HIS A 125 -0.55 8.25 59.50
N SER A 126 -0.35 9.03 58.43
CA SER A 126 -0.89 8.71 57.11
C SER A 126 -0.36 7.37 56.59
N GLN A 127 0.93 7.08 56.84
CA GLN A 127 1.53 5.80 56.46
C GLN A 127 0.97 4.62 57.25
N LEU A 128 0.71 4.79 58.55
CA LEU A 128 0.08 3.75 59.37
C LEU A 128 -1.29 3.38 58.80
N GLU A 129 -2.12 4.37 58.48
CA GLU A 129 -3.44 4.15 57.86
C GLU A 129 -3.31 3.48 56.48
N HIS A 130 -2.33 3.90 55.66
CA HIS A 130 -2.06 3.23 54.38
C HIS A 130 -1.63 1.77 54.54
N GLN A 131 -0.83 1.42 55.56
CA GLN A 131 -0.50 0.02 55.83
C GLN A 131 -1.73 -0.77 56.30
N HIS A 132 -2.60 -0.17 57.13
CA HIS A 132 -3.84 -0.81 57.53
C HIS A 132 -4.74 -1.11 56.31
N LEU A 133 -4.97 -0.12 55.45
CA LEU A 133 -5.70 -0.31 54.19
C LEU A 133 -5.05 -1.34 53.27
N ARG A 134 -3.71 -1.38 53.21
CA ARG A 134 -2.99 -2.38 52.43
C ARG A 134 -3.26 -3.79 52.93
N ILE A 135 -3.27 -4.02 54.25
CA ILE A 135 -3.61 -5.31 54.85
C ILE A 135 -5.04 -5.70 54.47
N LEU A 136 -6.01 -4.78 54.63
CA LEU A 136 -7.40 -5.02 54.24
C LEU A 136 -7.55 -5.36 52.75
N ASN A 137 -6.87 -4.62 51.87
CA ASN A 137 -6.86 -4.89 50.43
C ASN A 137 -6.23 -6.25 50.11
N GLN A 138 -5.17 -6.64 50.83
CA GLN A 138 -4.55 -7.96 50.67
C GLN A 138 -5.48 -9.08 51.16
N GLU A 139 -6.19 -8.89 52.26
CA GLU A 139 -7.21 -9.84 52.72
C GLU A 139 -8.33 -10.01 51.69
N LEU A 140 -8.79 -8.91 51.07
CA LEU A 140 -9.76 -8.96 49.97
C LEU A 140 -9.21 -9.68 48.75
N LEU A 141 -7.95 -9.42 48.39
CA LEU A 141 -7.27 -10.11 47.29
C LEU A 141 -7.11 -11.60 47.56
N LEU A 142 -6.76 -12.01 48.79
CA LEU A 142 -6.66 -13.42 49.16
C LEU A 142 -8.02 -14.11 49.10
N LYS A 143 -9.10 -13.42 49.45
CA LYS A 143 -10.48 -13.96 49.42
C LYS A 143 -11.06 -14.07 48.00
N HIS A 144 -10.80 -13.08 47.14
CA HIS A 144 -11.50 -12.94 45.85
C HIS A 144 -10.59 -12.96 44.62
N GLY A 145 -9.28 -12.76 44.79
CA GLY A 145 -8.32 -12.56 43.70
C GLY A 145 -8.24 -13.73 42.73
N ASP A 146 -8.21 -14.97 43.22
CA ASP A 146 -8.16 -16.15 42.35
C ASP A 146 -9.40 -16.23 41.43
N LYS A 147 -10.60 -16.02 41.97
CA LYS A 147 -11.85 -16.06 41.20
C LYS A 147 -11.94 -14.92 40.19
N ALA A 148 -11.60 -13.69 40.62
CA ALA A 148 -11.61 -12.52 39.75
C ALA A 148 -10.59 -12.65 38.62
N TRP A 149 -9.38 -13.13 38.93
CA TRP A 149 -8.34 -13.36 37.94
C TRP A 149 -8.76 -14.42 36.91
N ARG A 150 -9.29 -15.56 37.36
CA ARG A 150 -9.80 -16.60 36.44
C ARG A 150 -10.92 -16.09 35.53
N ALA A 151 -11.85 -15.30 36.07
CA ALA A 151 -12.91 -14.69 35.27
C ALA A 151 -12.34 -13.74 34.20
N GLN A 152 -11.34 -12.93 34.56
CA GLN A 152 -10.66 -12.05 33.60
C GLN A 152 -9.89 -12.84 32.54
N VAL A 153 -9.21 -13.92 32.92
CA VAL A 153 -8.53 -14.81 31.98
C VAL A 153 -9.52 -15.44 31.00
N GLN A 154 -10.67 -15.93 31.48
CA GLN A 154 -11.72 -16.46 30.60
C GLN A 154 -12.26 -15.43 29.61
N LEU A 155 -12.48 -14.19 30.07
CA LEU A 155 -12.89 -13.09 29.19
C LEU A 155 -11.83 -12.81 28.14
N ASN A 156 -10.56 -12.71 28.54
CA ASN A 156 -9.45 -12.47 27.62
C ASN A 156 -9.31 -13.61 26.60
N GLU A 157 -9.43 -14.87 27.02
CA GLU A 157 -9.40 -16.03 26.13
C GLU A 157 -10.56 -15.99 25.11
N ALA A 158 -11.76 -15.58 25.54
CA ALA A 158 -12.89 -15.41 24.63
C ALA A 158 -12.64 -14.28 23.62
N SER A 159 -12.08 -13.15 24.06
CA SER A 159 -11.69 -12.05 23.17
C SER A 159 -10.62 -12.48 22.16
N VAL A 160 -9.59 -13.20 22.60
CA VAL A 160 -8.55 -13.74 21.71
C VAL A 160 -9.15 -14.66 20.67
N LYS A 161 -9.99 -15.63 21.07
CA LYS A 161 -10.68 -16.54 20.14
C LYS A 161 -11.53 -15.78 19.12
N SER A 162 -12.23 -14.73 19.54
CA SER A 162 -13.03 -13.89 18.62
C SER A 162 -12.15 -13.17 17.60
N LEU A 163 -11.02 -12.60 18.03
CA LEU A 163 -10.07 -11.93 17.13
C LEU A 163 -9.40 -12.92 16.17
N GLU A 164 -9.05 -14.12 16.62
CA GLU A 164 -8.51 -15.17 15.77
C GLU A 164 -9.51 -15.61 14.69
N GLN A 165 -10.80 -15.72 15.03
CA GLN A 165 -11.86 -16.01 14.06
C GLN A 165 -12.01 -14.91 13.03
N GLN A 166 -12.00 -13.63 13.44
CA GLN A 166 -12.06 -12.49 12.52
C GLN A 166 -10.85 -12.47 11.59
N LEU A 167 -9.65 -12.71 12.13
CA LEU A 167 -8.42 -12.79 11.35
C LEU A 167 -8.46 -13.95 10.34
N ALA A 168 -8.97 -15.12 10.74
CA ALA A 168 -9.13 -16.26 9.84
C ALA A 168 -10.13 -15.96 8.71
N ALA A 169 -11.23 -15.26 9.01
CA ALA A 169 -12.20 -14.83 8.01
C ALA A 169 -11.57 -13.87 6.98
N ILE A 170 -10.87 -12.82 7.45
CA ILE A 170 -10.19 -11.85 6.58
C ILE A 170 -9.12 -12.51 5.71
N LYS A 171 -8.35 -13.46 6.27
CA LYS A 171 -7.37 -14.24 5.50
C LYS A 171 -8.05 -15.05 4.40
N LYS A 172 -9.14 -15.73 4.71
CA LYS A 172 -9.91 -16.50 3.72
C LYS A 172 -10.47 -15.61 2.61
N GLU A 173 -11.00 -14.45 2.95
CA GLU A 173 -11.48 -13.45 1.97
C GLU A 173 -10.32 -12.95 1.08
N THR A 174 -9.18 -12.65 1.67
CA THR A 174 -7.97 -12.22 0.95
C THR A 174 -7.48 -13.30 -0.01
N ASP A 175 -7.44 -14.55 0.43
CA ASP A 175 -7.01 -15.70 -0.38
C ASP A 175 -7.98 -15.98 -1.53
N GLN A 176 -9.29 -15.88 -1.28
CA GLN A 176 -10.31 -16.00 -2.31
C GLN A 176 -10.13 -14.92 -3.37
N LEU A 177 -9.98 -13.66 -2.96
CA LEU A 177 -9.77 -12.53 -3.85
C LEU A 177 -8.48 -12.71 -4.68
N ASN A 178 -7.38 -13.14 -4.04
CA ASN A 178 -6.14 -13.42 -4.75
C ASN A 178 -6.27 -14.57 -5.76
N ARG A 179 -7.05 -15.61 -5.44
CA ARG A 179 -7.35 -16.71 -6.35
C ARG A 179 -8.15 -16.23 -7.56
N GLU A 180 -9.18 -15.42 -7.34
CA GLU A 180 -10.01 -14.83 -8.40
C GLU A 180 -9.16 -13.95 -9.33
N ARG A 181 -8.35 -13.03 -8.76
CA ARG A 181 -7.39 -12.21 -9.52
C ARG A 181 -6.45 -13.07 -10.36
N LYS A 182 -5.88 -14.12 -9.77
CA LYS A 182 -4.94 -15.00 -10.48
C LYS A 182 -5.59 -15.68 -11.69
N LEU A 183 -6.83 -16.18 -11.54
CA LEU A 183 -7.58 -16.79 -12.64
C LEU A 183 -7.88 -15.78 -13.76
N GLN A 184 -8.35 -14.59 -13.40
CA GLN A 184 -8.61 -13.51 -14.37
C GLN A 184 -7.35 -13.09 -15.13
N GLN A 185 -6.23 -12.90 -14.42
CA GLN A 185 -4.97 -12.51 -15.05
C GLN A 185 -4.43 -13.60 -15.98
N HIS A 186 -4.48 -14.88 -15.58
CA HIS A 186 -4.06 -15.97 -16.47
C HIS A 186 -4.94 -16.09 -17.74
N ALA A 187 -6.25 -15.86 -17.62
CA ALA A 187 -7.14 -15.84 -18.77
C ALA A 187 -6.79 -14.67 -19.72
N ALA A 188 -6.59 -13.47 -19.18
CA ALA A 188 -6.16 -12.31 -19.95
C ALA A 188 -4.79 -12.53 -20.62
N GLY A 189 -3.82 -13.08 -19.88
CA GLY A 189 -2.49 -13.41 -20.40
C GLY A 189 -2.51 -14.45 -21.52
N ALA A 190 -3.43 -15.42 -21.47
CA ALA A 190 -3.61 -16.40 -22.53
C ALA A 190 -4.17 -15.75 -23.82
N GLU A 191 -5.14 -14.83 -23.68
CA GLU A 191 -5.65 -14.06 -24.83
C GLU A 191 -4.59 -13.11 -25.39
N LEU A 192 -3.82 -12.41 -24.56
CA LEU A 192 -2.69 -11.58 -25.00
C LEU A 192 -1.66 -12.41 -25.78
N SER A 193 -1.25 -13.56 -25.25
CA SER A 193 -0.32 -14.48 -25.93
C SER A 193 -0.84 -14.96 -27.29
N LYS A 194 -2.16 -15.15 -27.42
CA LYS A 194 -2.81 -15.52 -28.67
C LYS A 194 -2.82 -14.36 -29.66
N MET A 195 -3.15 -13.15 -29.21
CA MET A 195 -3.11 -11.94 -30.04
C MET A 195 -1.69 -11.63 -30.51
N ASP A 196 -0.68 -11.78 -29.66
CA ASP A 196 0.74 -11.61 -30.03
C ASP A 196 1.17 -12.58 -31.13
N ARG A 197 0.77 -13.85 -31.02
CA ARG A 197 1.04 -14.85 -32.07
C ARG A 197 0.35 -14.48 -33.39
N GLN A 198 -0.90 -14.01 -33.32
CA GLN A 198 -1.64 -13.58 -34.51
C GLN A 198 -0.98 -12.35 -35.14
N TYR A 199 -0.59 -11.37 -34.33
CA TYR A 199 0.13 -10.18 -34.77
C TYR A 199 1.45 -10.56 -35.46
N LEU A 200 2.30 -11.36 -34.82
CA LEU A 200 3.56 -11.80 -35.41
C LEU A 200 3.35 -12.63 -36.69
N ALA A 201 2.30 -13.46 -36.74
CA ALA A 201 1.96 -14.21 -37.95
C ALA A 201 1.53 -13.28 -39.09
N GLN A 202 0.73 -12.24 -38.81
CA GLN A 202 0.33 -11.24 -39.79
C GLN A 202 1.52 -10.41 -40.28
N VAL A 203 2.40 -9.96 -39.38
CA VAL A 203 3.63 -9.25 -39.75
C VAL A 203 4.50 -10.10 -40.67
N ARG A 204 4.72 -11.38 -40.31
CA ARG A 204 5.47 -12.32 -41.16
C ARG A 204 4.81 -12.56 -42.51
N LYS A 205 3.48 -12.65 -42.54
CA LYS A 205 2.71 -12.80 -43.78
C LYS A 205 2.85 -11.57 -44.67
N ASN A 206 2.72 -10.36 -44.11
CA ASN A 206 2.89 -9.11 -44.86
C ASN A 206 4.31 -9.02 -45.44
N TRP A 207 5.33 -9.33 -44.64
CA TRP A 207 6.71 -9.36 -45.10
C TRP A 207 6.93 -10.39 -46.23
N ALA A 208 6.33 -11.57 -46.13
CA ALA A 208 6.41 -12.58 -47.19
C ALA A 208 5.71 -12.13 -48.49
N ILE A 209 4.59 -11.39 -48.38
CA ILE A 209 3.89 -10.80 -49.52
C ILE A 209 4.74 -9.71 -50.17
N GLU A 210 5.28 -8.76 -49.39
CA GLU A 210 6.16 -7.71 -49.90
C GLU A 210 7.36 -8.30 -50.65
N ARG A 211 8.00 -9.33 -50.08
CA ARG A 211 9.10 -10.03 -50.75
C ARG A 211 8.67 -10.79 -52.03
N ALA A 212 7.43 -11.25 -52.11
CA ALA A 212 6.90 -11.86 -53.32
C ALA A 212 6.60 -10.80 -54.39
N CYS A 213 6.01 -9.66 -54.01
CA CYS A 213 5.77 -8.53 -54.90
C CYS A 213 7.08 -7.99 -55.49
N MET A 214 8.11 -7.76 -54.67
CA MET A 214 9.42 -7.29 -55.15
C MET A 214 10.03 -8.23 -56.20
N ARG A 215 9.96 -9.56 -55.98
CA ARG A 215 10.45 -10.54 -56.96
C ARG A 215 9.64 -10.53 -58.25
N LEU A 216 8.32 -10.42 -58.16
CA LEU A 216 7.46 -10.32 -59.35
C LEU A 216 7.71 -9.02 -60.10
N GLU A 217 7.95 -7.91 -59.41
CA GLU A 217 8.32 -6.63 -60.02
C GLU A 217 9.67 -6.74 -60.75
N GLU A 218 10.69 -7.37 -60.14
CA GLU A 218 11.98 -7.65 -60.80
C GLU A 218 11.81 -8.54 -62.05
N GLU A 219 10.97 -9.58 -61.98
CA GLU A 219 10.68 -10.46 -63.13
C GLU A 219 9.94 -9.73 -64.25
N VAL A 220 8.98 -8.85 -63.91
CA VAL A 220 8.25 -8.02 -64.88
C VAL A 220 9.18 -7.01 -65.54
N GLU A 221 10.02 -6.32 -64.77
CA GLU A 221 11.00 -5.36 -65.29
C GLU A 221 12.00 -6.06 -66.24
N ALA A 222 12.47 -7.26 -65.88
CA ALA A 222 13.32 -8.06 -66.74
C ALA A 222 12.61 -8.44 -68.06
N ALA A 223 11.36 -8.90 -68.00
CA ALA A 223 10.58 -9.26 -69.18
C ALA A 223 10.27 -8.04 -70.08
N GLU A 224 9.93 -6.89 -69.49
CA GLU A 224 9.72 -5.64 -70.22
C GLU A 224 11.01 -5.18 -70.93
N SER A 225 12.16 -5.28 -70.25
CA SER A 225 13.45 -4.95 -70.85
C SER A 225 13.81 -5.88 -72.03
N GLU A 226 13.49 -7.18 -71.92
CA GLU A 226 13.69 -8.14 -73.03
C GLU A 226 12.77 -7.81 -74.21
N LEU A 227 11.50 -7.50 -73.94
CA LEU A 227 10.54 -7.09 -74.96
C LEU A 227 11.01 -5.81 -75.67
N GLN A 228 11.46 -4.80 -74.93
CA GLN A 228 12.00 -3.56 -75.49
C GLN A 228 13.22 -3.83 -76.38
N ARG A 229 14.15 -4.71 -75.96
CA ARG A 229 15.29 -5.14 -76.79
C ARG A 229 14.82 -5.82 -78.07
N ARG A 230 13.82 -6.71 -78.00
CA ARG A 230 13.25 -7.37 -79.19
C ARG A 230 12.58 -6.38 -80.14
N VAL A 231 11.80 -5.44 -79.61
CA VAL A 231 11.16 -4.38 -80.40
C VAL A 231 12.23 -3.50 -81.07
N GLN A 232 13.27 -3.09 -80.36
CA GLN A 232 14.40 -2.34 -80.94
C GLN A 232 15.11 -3.15 -82.04
N ALA A 233 15.35 -4.44 -81.84
CA ALA A 233 15.96 -5.30 -82.86
C ALA A 233 15.11 -5.39 -84.14
N VAL A 234 13.78 -5.50 -84.01
CA VAL A 234 12.86 -5.50 -85.16
C VAL A 234 12.84 -4.14 -85.86
N VAL A 235 12.81 -3.03 -85.11
CA VAL A 235 12.85 -1.67 -85.70
C VAL A 235 14.16 -1.42 -86.46
N VAL A 236 15.31 -1.90 -85.95
CA VAL A 236 16.60 -1.80 -86.63
C VAL A 236 16.65 -2.66 -87.90
N GLN A 237 16.03 -3.85 -87.90
CA GLN A 237 15.91 -4.69 -89.10
C GLN A 237 15.01 -4.06 -90.18
N VAL A 238 13.94 -3.36 -89.81
CA VAL A 238 13.01 -2.70 -90.76
C VAL A 238 13.57 -1.38 -91.30
N GLY A 239 14.43 -0.68 -90.55
CA GLY A 239 15.07 0.57 -90.99
C GLY A 239 16.34 0.41 -91.85
N SER A 240 16.81 -0.82 -92.06
CA SER A 240 18.06 -1.13 -92.80
C SER A 240 17.83 -1.79 -94.17
N GLY A 241 16.58 -1.86 -94.65
CA GLY A 241 16.21 -2.30 -96.00
C GLY A 241 15.57 -1.16 -96.78
#